data_AF-K3Y055-F1
#
_entry.id   AF-K3Y055-F1
#
_cell.length_a   1.000
_cell.length_b   1.000
_cell.length_c   1.000
_cell.angle_alpha   90.00
_cell.angle_beta   90.00
_cell.angle_gamma   90.00
#
_symmetry.space_group_name_H-M   'P 1'
#
loop_
_entity.id
_entity.type
_entity.pdbx_description
1 polymer ?
#
loop_
_entity_poly.entity_id
_entity_poly.type
_entity_poly.pdbx_seq_one_letter_code
_entity_poly.pdbx_strand_id
1 'polypeptide(L)'
;MGNVVSGVQIRRRLPAVEERLTRPRRLVRELPDLDAGRLHRLIRSGDLAPCFDPAEDAGDGQAEECPICFYFYPSLNRSKCCGKGICTECFLQLMPSKTSNAVQYPILQLMNN
;
A
#
# COMPACT_ATOMS: atom_id res chain seq x y z
N MET A 1 -15.50 -16.91 41.05
CA MET A 1 -14.04 -17.04 40.90
C MET A 1 -13.71 -17.42 39.46
N GLY A 2 -12.87 -16.61 38.80
CA GLY A 2 -12.02 -16.97 37.65
C GLY A 2 -12.69 -17.09 36.27
N ASN A 3 -12.16 -16.60 35.16
CA ASN A 3 -11.02 -15.70 34.91
C ASN A 3 -11.25 -15.10 33.52
N VAL A 4 -11.07 -13.78 33.39
CA VAL A 4 -11.11 -13.09 32.10
C VAL A 4 -9.76 -13.32 31.44
N VAL A 5 -9.74 -14.12 30.36
CA VAL A 5 -8.53 -14.32 29.56
C VAL A 5 -8.36 -13.08 28.67
N SER A 6 -7.65 -12.08 29.18
CA SER A 6 -7.21 -10.94 28.38
C SER A 6 -6.24 -11.44 27.31
N GLY A 7 -6.76 -11.63 26.10
CA GLY A 7 -5.96 -11.92 24.92
C GLY A 7 -5.07 -10.72 24.60
N VAL A 8 -3.87 -10.69 25.19
CA VAL A 8 -2.81 -9.78 24.78
C VAL A 8 -2.39 -10.21 23.38
N GLN A 9 -2.94 -9.55 22.36
CA GLN A 9 -2.46 -9.65 21.00
C GLN A 9 -1.01 -9.13 20.99
N ILE A 10 -0.06 -10.06 21.11
CA ILE A 10 1.35 -9.81 20.86
C ILE A 10 1.43 -9.34 19.41
N ARG A 11 1.44 -8.02 19.19
CA ARG A 11 1.80 -7.44 17.90
C ARG A 11 3.24 -7.87 17.64
N ARG A 12 3.41 -8.97 16.89
CA ARG A 12 4.70 -9.36 16.32
C ARG A 12 5.26 -8.10 15.68
N ARG A 13 6.36 -7.57 16.24
CA ARG A 13 7.00 -6.36 15.75
C ARG A 13 7.38 -6.65 14.31
N LEU A 14 6.64 -6.08 13.35
CA LEU A 14 6.98 -6.25 11.94
C LEU A 14 8.46 -5.85 11.77
N PRO A 15 9.22 -6.55 10.92
CA PRO A 15 10.58 -6.16 10.59
C PRO A 15 10.63 -4.68 10.21
N ALA A 16 11.70 -3.99 10.60
CA ALA A 16 11.86 -2.59 10.25
C ALA A 16 11.88 -2.45 8.71
N VAL A 17 10.89 -1.75 8.16
CA VAL A 17 10.86 -1.43 6.72
C VAL A 17 11.98 -0.44 6.41
N GLU A 18 12.80 -0.76 5.40
CA GLU A 18 13.85 0.14 4.93
C GLU A 18 13.27 1.50 4.53
N GLU A 19 13.95 2.58 4.92
CA GLU A 19 13.51 3.95 4.62
C GLU A 19 13.26 4.17 3.13
N ARG A 20 14.07 3.55 2.27
CA ARG A 20 13.95 3.68 0.82
C ARG A 20 12.61 3.16 0.26
N LEU A 21 12.01 2.18 0.93
CA LEU A 21 10.73 1.56 0.56
C LEU A 21 9.53 2.32 1.15
N THR A 22 9.76 3.39 1.90
CA THR A 22 8.68 4.25 2.42
C THR A 22 8.39 5.46 1.53
N ARG A 23 9.15 5.61 0.43
CA ARG A 23 9.09 6.77 -0.46
C ARG A 23 8.76 6.33 -1.88
N PRO A 24 7.78 6.96 -2.55
CA PRO A 24 7.51 6.69 -3.95
C PRO A 24 8.63 7.24 -4.83
N ARG A 25 8.92 6.54 -5.93
CA ARG A 25 10.00 6.86 -6.89
C ARG A 25 9.50 6.96 -8.33
N ARG A 26 8.37 6.32 -8.64
CA ARG A 26 7.81 6.18 -9.99
C ARG A 26 6.40 6.76 -10.07
N LEU A 27 6.28 8.03 -9.68
CA LEU A 27 5.04 8.78 -9.88
C LEU A 27 5.06 9.39 -11.28
N VAL A 28 4.03 9.11 -12.08
CA VAL A 28 3.86 9.73 -13.42
C VAL A 28 3.42 11.18 -13.30
N ARG A 29 2.67 11.52 -12.24
CA ARG A 29 2.28 12.90 -11.91
C ARG A 29 2.88 13.32 -10.58
N GLU A 30 3.12 14.62 -10.45
CA GLU A 30 3.42 15.21 -9.15
C GLU A 30 2.20 15.11 -8.23
N LEU A 31 2.45 14.81 -6.95
CA LEU A 31 1.44 14.73 -5.90
C LEU A 31 1.74 15.77 -4.82
N PRO A 32 1.50 17.07 -5.07
CA PRO A 32 1.88 18.15 -4.14
C PRO A 32 1.15 18.06 -2.80
N ASP A 33 -0.04 17.45 -2.77
CA ASP A 33 -0.84 17.26 -1.55
C ASP A 33 -0.48 15.97 -0.78
N LEU A 34 0.52 15.20 -1.24
CA LEU A 34 0.89 13.95 -0.59
C LEU A 34 1.64 14.22 0.73
N ASP A 35 1.00 13.89 1.85
CA ASP A 35 1.65 13.90 3.16
C ASP A 35 2.60 12.69 3.30
N ALA A 36 3.88 12.94 3.02
CA ALA A 36 4.95 11.95 3.12
C ALA A 36 5.09 11.35 4.54
N GLY A 37 4.83 12.14 5.59
CA GLY A 37 4.91 11.67 6.97
C GLY A 37 3.75 10.73 7.33
N ARG A 38 2.55 10.98 6.79
CA ARG A 38 1.43 10.04 6.89
C ARG A 38 1.71 8.77 6.09
N LEU A 39 2.20 8.87 4.86
CA LEU A 39 2.57 7.72 4.03
C LEU A 39 3.58 6.81 4.75
N HIS A 40 4.64 7.40 5.29
CA HIS A 40 5.68 6.68 6.04
C HIS A 40 5.10 5.89 7.22
N ARG A 41 4.21 6.52 8.00
CA ARG A 41 3.54 5.87 9.13
C ARG A 41 2.64 4.71 8.69
N LEU A 42 1.86 4.89 7.63
CA LEU A 42 0.99 3.82 7.11
C LEU A 42 1.81 2.62 6.65
N ILE A 43 2.92 2.84 5.94
CA ILE A 43 3.81 1.74 5.52
C ILE A 43 4.44 1.03 6.72
N ARG A 44 4.97 1.78 7.69
CA ARG A 44 5.62 1.18 8.87
C ARG A 44 4.66 0.47 9.81
N SER A 45 3.42 0.91 9.88
CA SER A 45 2.37 0.27 10.69
C SER A 45 1.80 -0.99 10.03
N GLY A 46 2.05 -1.20 8.73
CA GLY A 46 1.53 -2.31 7.94
C GLY A 46 0.16 -2.05 7.31
N ASP A 47 -0.38 -0.84 7.45
CA ASP A 47 -1.65 -0.44 6.83
C ASP A 47 -1.53 -0.24 5.31
N LEU A 48 -0.31 -0.02 4.82
CA LEU A 48 0.02 0.09 3.40
C LEU A 48 1.25 -0.76 3.08
N ALA A 49 1.25 -1.42 1.93
CA ALA A 49 2.41 -2.12 1.41
C ALA A 49 3.57 -1.12 1.18
N PRO A 50 4.83 -1.53 1.39
CA PRO A 50 5.98 -0.72 0.99
C PRO A 50 6.00 -0.39 -0.51
N CYS A 51 6.66 0.71 -0.88
CA CYS A 51 6.99 1.08 -2.25
C CYS A 51 8.11 0.18 -2.78
N PHE A 52 7.79 -1.09 -3.03
CA PHE A 52 8.73 -2.05 -3.59
C PHE A 52 9.18 -1.68 -5.01
N ASP A 53 10.41 -2.04 -5.33
CA ASP A 53 10.92 -1.98 -6.70
C ASP A 53 10.15 -3.01 -7.56
N PRO A 54 9.90 -2.72 -8.85
CA PRO A 54 9.21 -3.65 -9.74
C PRO A 54 10.08 -4.87 -10.05
N ALA A 55 9.45 -6.03 -10.16
CA ALA A 55 10.03 -7.17 -10.86
C ALA A 55 9.29 -7.41 -12.17
N GLU A 56 10.02 -7.82 -13.21
CA GLU A 56 9.46 -8.16 -14.53
C GLU A 56 8.79 -9.55 -14.51
N ASP A 57 9.19 -10.42 -13.59
CA ASP A 57 8.61 -11.74 -13.37
C ASP A 57 8.35 -12.02 -11.88
N ALA A 58 7.57 -13.06 -11.60
CA ALA A 58 7.19 -13.45 -10.24
C ALA A 58 8.31 -14.16 -9.46
N GLY A 59 9.47 -14.41 -10.08
CA GLY A 59 10.58 -15.15 -9.49
C GLY A 59 10.17 -16.50 -8.90
N ASP A 60 10.27 -16.60 -7.57
CA ASP A 60 9.95 -17.79 -6.77
C ASP A 60 8.44 -18.03 -6.55
N GLY A 61 7.58 -17.25 -7.22
CA GLY A 61 6.13 -17.37 -7.15
C GLY A 61 5.50 -16.74 -5.92
N GLN A 62 6.27 -16.00 -5.10
CA GLN A 62 5.74 -15.29 -3.93
C GLN A 62 5.26 -13.87 -4.25
N ALA A 63 5.53 -13.36 -5.46
CA ALA A 63 5.13 -12.03 -5.90
C ALA A 63 3.81 -12.07 -6.69
N GLU A 64 3.06 -10.97 -6.59
CA GLU A 64 1.79 -10.78 -7.29
C GLU A 64 1.86 -9.64 -8.30
N GLU A 65 1.17 -9.82 -9.43
CA GLU A 65 1.10 -8.82 -10.48
C GLU A 65 0.14 -7.68 -10.13
N CYS A 66 0.60 -6.44 -10.27
CA CYS A 66 -0.25 -5.27 -10.17
C CYS A 66 -1.02 -5.05 -11.49
N PRO A 67 -2.36 -5.04 -11.51
CA PRO A 67 -3.15 -4.96 -12.75
C PRO A 67 -3.11 -3.60 -13.45
N ILE A 68 -2.41 -2.61 -12.89
CA ILE A 68 -2.30 -1.26 -13.45
C ILE A 68 -0.97 -1.09 -14.19
N CYS A 69 0.12 -1.57 -13.62
CA CYS A 69 1.47 -1.40 -14.17
C CYS A 69 2.10 -2.70 -14.69
N PHE A 70 1.43 -3.84 -14.51
CA PHE A 70 1.85 -5.15 -15.00
C PHE A 70 3.22 -5.64 -14.49
N TYR A 71 3.68 -5.08 -13.36
CA TYR A 71 4.89 -5.54 -12.65
C TYR A 71 4.51 -6.39 -11.43
N PHE A 72 5.44 -7.25 -11.02
CA PHE A 72 5.31 -8.13 -9.86
C PHE A 72 5.87 -7.48 -8.59
N TYR A 73 5.19 -7.69 -7.47
CA TYR A 73 5.55 -7.12 -6.17
C TYR A 73 5.37 -8.14 -5.03
N PRO A 74 6.23 -8.12 -3.98
CA PRO A 74 6.10 -9.02 -2.84
C PRO A 74 4.79 -8.91 -2.06
N SER A 75 4.13 -7.75 -2.13
CA SER A 75 2.77 -7.58 -1.59
C SER A 75 2.06 -6.42 -2.26
N LEU A 76 0.74 -6.53 -2.41
CA LEU A 76 -0.14 -5.49 -2.95
C LEU A 76 -1.10 -4.98 -1.87
N ASN A 77 -1.55 -3.74 -2.01
CA ASN A 77 -2.60 -3.16 -1.17
C ASN A 77 -3.95 -3.70 -1.60
N ARG A 78 -4.70 -4.30 -0.66
CA ARG A 78 -6.01 -4.90 -0.94
C ARG A 78 -7.14 -3.92 -0.72
N SER A 79 -8.07 -3.85 -1.67
CA SER A 79 -9.33 -3.13 -1.47
C SER A 79 -10.21 -3.83 -0.43
N LYS A 80 -10.93 -3.05 0.37
CA LYS A 80 -11.82 -3.60 1.41
C LYS A 80 -13.05 -4.28 0.82
N CYS A 81 -13.54 -3.83 -0.33
CA CYS A 81 -14.79 -4.32 -0.91
C CYS A 81 -14.68 -5.67 -1.63
N CYS A 82 -13.53 -5.98 -2.24
CA CYS A 82 -13.40 -7.13 -3.12
C CYS A 82 -12.01 -7.77 -3.09
N GLY A 83 -11.09 -7.29 -2.24
CA GLY A 83 -9.77 -7.89 -2.05
C GLY A 83 -8.85 -7.78 -3.26
N LYS A 84 -9.16 -6.93 -4.25
CA LYS A 84 -8.30 -6.72 -5.41
C LYS A 84 -7.04 -5.95 -4.98
N GLY A 85 -5.88 -6.38 -5.46
CA GLY A 85 -4.57 -5.85 -5.08
C GLY A 85 -4.04 -4.81 -6.09
N ILE A 86 -3.45 -3.72 -5.60
CA ILE A 86 -2.64 -2.78 -6.42
C ILE A 86 -1.37 -2.36 -5.67
N CYS A 87 -0.29 -2.06 -6.40
CA CYS A 87 0.96 -1.62 -5.77
C CYS A 87 0.80 -0.20 -5.19
N THR A 88 1.66 0.16 -4.23
CA THR A 88 1.55 1.43 -3.50
C THR A 88 1.69 2.65 -4.40
N GLU A 89 2.59 2.61 -5.38
CA GLU A 89 2.78 3.74 -6.29
C GLU A 89 1.60 3.93 -7.22
N CYS A 90 0.97 2.85 -7.72
CA CYS A 90 -0.26 2.94 -8.48
C CYS A 90 -1.43 3.44 -7.62
N PHE A 91 -1.53 2.97 -6.35
CA PHE A 91 -2.53 3.48 -5.41
C PHE A 91 -2.41 5.00 -5.23
N LEU A 92 -1.21 5.52 -4.95
CA LEU A 92 -0.97 6.95 -4.79
C LEU A 92 -1.31 7.76 -6.04
N GLN A 93 -1.06 7.20 -7.23
CA GLN A 93 -1.43 7.80 -8.51
C GLN A 93 -2.91 7.68 -8.83
N LEU A 94 -3.67 6.85 -8.14
CA LEU A 94 -5.11 6.91 -8.25
C LEU A 94 -5.64 7.97 -7.28
N MET A 95 -5.03 8.13 -6.10
CA MET A 95 -5.57 8.99 -5.03
C MET A 95 -5.93 10.40 -5.52
N PRO A 96 -7.16 10.88 -5.25
CA PRO A 96 -7.56 12.23 -5.64
C PRO A 96 -6.60 13.24 -5.03
N SER A 97 -6.05 14.14 -5.84
CA SER A 97 -5.38 15.33 -5.30
C SER A 97 -6.41 16.45 -5.20
N LYS A 98 -6.20 17.39 -4.27
CA LYS A 98 -7.10 18.56 -4.13
C LYS A 98 -7.02 19.46 -5.36
N THR A 99 -5.93 19.32 -6.11
CA THR A 99 -5.56 20.13 -7.27
C THR A 99 -5.88 19.50 -8.62
N SER A 100 -6.23 18.21 -8.68
CA SER A 100 -6.51 17.52 -9.95
C SER A 100 -7.90 16.89 -9.95
N ASN A 101 -8.68 17.20 -10.99
CA ASN A 101 -9.91 16.50 -11.33
C ASN A 101 -9.60 15.14 -11.98
N ALA A 102 -8.53 14.45 -11.54
CA ALA A 102 -8.15 13.17 -12.08
C ALA A 102 -9.29 12.18 -11.79
N VAL A 103 -9.86 11.64 -12.88
CA VAL A 103 -10.95 10.67 -12.94
C VAL A 103 -10.97 9.79 -11.69
N GLN A 104 -12.07 9.86 -10.92
CA GLN A 104 -12.32 8.95 -9.80
C GLN A 104 -12.37 7.53 -10.36
N TYR A 105 -11.23 6.84 -10.36
CA TYR A 105 -11.22 5.41 -10.66
C TYR A 105 -11.99 4.71 -9.54
N PRO A 106 -12.95 3.82 -9.85
CA PRO A 106 -13.81 3.16 -8.86
C PRO A 106 -13.03 2.49 -7.71
N ILE A 107 -11.77 2.10 -7.96
CA ILE A 107 -10.88 1.44 -6.99
C ILE A 107 -10.60 2.32 -5.75
N LEU A 108 -10.66 3.65 -5.88
CA LEU A 108 -10.27 4.59 -4.83
C LEU A 108 -11.24 4.71 -3.67
N GLN A 109 -12.54 4.62 -3.94
CA GLN A 109 -13.57 4.62 -2.89
C GLN A 109 -13.51 3.37 -2.02
N LEU A 110 -12.74 2.36 -2.43
CA LEU A 110 -12.81 1.01 -1.87
C LEU A 110 -11.63 0.70 -0.94
N MET A 111 -10.62 1.57 -0.87
CA MET A 111 -9.46 1.45 0.03
C MET A 111 -9.56 2.40 1.24
N ASN A 112 -10.29 3.51 1.12
CA ASN A 112 -10.52 4.44 2.22
C ASN A 112 -11.82 4.10 2.95
N ASN A 113 -11.71 3.57 4.17
CA ASN A 113 -12.74 3.68 5.19
C ASN A 113 -12.04 3.84 6.53
#